data_AF-A0A2G2P9K8-F1
#
_entry.id   AF-A0A2G2P9K8-F1
#
_cell.length_a   1.000
_cell.length_b   1.000
_cell.length_c   1.000
_cell.angle_alpha   90.00
_cell.angle_beta   90.00
_cell.angle_gamma   90.00
#
_symmetry.space_group_name_H-M   'P 1'
#
loop_
_entity.id
_entity.type
_entity.pdbx_description
1 polymer ?
#
loop_
_entity_poly.entity_id
_entity_poly.type
_entity_poly.pdbx_seq_one_letter_code
_entity_poly.pdbx_strand_id
1 'polypeptide(L)'
;MKLETLFENYSSLSPIIEKNLSEEAKNADKGFMYIFVINWFAVSFITSLTYDTYLLGIVGGGLISGLAFVIYKFFAGTSISRIAIGMLIMGFPMIMIQQHLGRIEMHFHIFVVLAFMSLYKDVMPVIASALTIAVHHLLFTYLQLSDISFAGVKIIIFNYACSWEIAFLHSAFVIVETAVLIYIIYMIISQDLHSMEIVENVNKITENHDFTIELKKQTIQEKALYAFISSLRNVLNTAKTSALQTSKITEKVHVVMSSLSQGSSK
;
A
#
# COMPACT_ATOMS: atom_id res chain seq x y z
N MET A 1 -3.32 0.98 -16.68
CA MET A 1 -4.12 0.97 -15.43
C MET A 1 -5.05 2.18 -15.46
N LYS A 2 -6.35 2.04 -15.10
CA LYS A 2 -7.26 3.20 -15.04
C LYS A 2 -6.92 4.06 -13.82
N LEU A 3 -6.93 5.39 -13.97
CA LEU A 3 -6.67 6.35 -12.88
C LEU A 3 -7.56 6.09 -11.65
N GLU A 4 -8.76 5.54 -11.87
CA GLU A 4 -9.75 5.18 -10.85
C GLU A 4 -9.23 4.17 -9.81
N THR A 5 -8.28 3.31 -10.17
CA THR A 5 -7.67 2.34 -9.24
C THR A 5 -6.71 2.97 -8.23
N LEU A 6 -6.24 4.20 -8.47
CA LEU A 6 -5.50 4.98 -7.48
C LEU A 6 -6.40 5.55 -6.39
N PHE A 7 -7.72 5.62 -6.64
CA PHE A 7 -8.71 6.24 -5.77
C PHE A 7 -9.73 5.23 -5.23
N GLU A 8 -9.31 3.98 -5.06
CA GLU A 8 -10.10 2.92 -4.43
C GLU A 8 -11.40 2.53 -5.14
N ASN A 9 -11.55 2.85 -6.44
CA ASN A 9 -12.68 2.32 -7.20
C ASN A 9 -12.36 0.89 -7.69
N TYR A 10 -12.53 -0.07 -6.78
CA TYR A 10 -12.26 -1.49 -7.01
C TYR A 10 -13.44 -2.26 -7.62
N SER A 11 -14.55 -1.59 -7.98
CA SER A 11 -15.77 -2.25 -8.46
C SER A 11 -15.60 -3.04 -9.76
N SER A 12 -14.44 -2.91 -10.40
CA SER A 12 -14.08 -3.63 -11.63
C SER A 12 -13.06 -4.76 -11.41
N LEU A 13 -12.60 -4.98 -10.17
CA LEU A 13 -11.61 -5.99 -9.79
C LEU A 13 -12.28 -7.30 -9.36
N SER A 14 -11.52 -8.40 -9.41
CA SER A 14 -12.01 -9.69 -8.94
C SER A 14 -12.12 -9.72 -7.40
N PRO A 15 -13.04 -10.53 -6.83
CA PRO A 15 -13.23 -10.59 -5.37
C PRO A 15 -11.97 -10.99 -4.59
N ILE A 16 -11.07 -11.75 -5.22
CA ILE A 16 -9.80 -12.18 -4.62
C ILE A 16 -8.86 -10.96 -4.46
N ILE A 17 -8.77 -10.13 -5.49
CA ILE A 17 -7.94 -8.92 -5.48
C ILE A 17 -8.47 -7.92 -4.45
N GLU A 18 -9.78 -7.69 -4.44
CA GLU A 18 -10.43 -6.77 -3.49
C GLU A 18 -10.17 -7.20 -2.03
N LYS A 19 -10.34 -8.49 -1.73
CA LYS A 19 -10.06 -9.04 -0.40
C LYS A 19 -8.59 -8.86 -0.01
N ASN A 20 -7.65 -9.10 -0.92
CA ASN A 20 -6.22 -8.94 -0.64
C ASN A 20 -5.87 -7.48 -0.32
N LEU A 21 -6.37 -6.52 -1.12
CA LEU A 21 -6.16 -5.09 -0.89
C LEU A 21 -6.74 -4.64 0.46
N SER A 22 -7.92 -5.14 0.84
CA SER A 22 -8.53 -4.83 2.15
C SER A 22 -7.68 -5.36 3.32
N GLU A 23 -7.15 -6.58 3.22
CA GLU A 23 -6.27 -7.15 4.25
C GLU A 23 -4.92 -6.41 4.33
N GLU A 24 -4.35 -6.00 3.20
CA GLU A 24 -3.16 -5.15 3.17
C GLU A 24 -3.41 -3.80 3.87
N ALA A 25 -4.55 -3.16 3.63
CA ALA A 25 -4.93 -1.92 4.30
C ALA A 25 -5.02 -2.10 5.84
N LYS A 26 -5.64 -3.18 6.32
CA LYS A 26 -5.70 -3.49 7.76
C LYS A 26 -4.31 -3.74 8.35
N ASN A 27 -3.45 -4.42 7.62
CA ASN A 27 -2.06 -4.67 8.03
C ASN A 27 -1.28 -3.36 8.11
N ALA A 28 -1.48 -2.45 7.16
CA ALA A 28 -0.92 -1.10 7.21
C ALA A 28 -1.43 -0.32 8.42
N ASP A 29 -2.75 -0.30 8.71
CA ASP A 29 -3.28 0.38 9.90
C ASP A 29 -2.64 -0.17 11.20
N LYS A 30 -2.48 -1.50 11.28
CA LYS A 30 -1.80 -2.15 12.41
C LYS A 30 -0.33 -1.70 12.50
N GLY A 31 0.37 -1.61 11.38
CA GLY A 31 1.72 -1.05 11.29
C GLY A 31 1.78 0.37 11.84
N PHE A 32 0.82 1.21 11.47
CA PHE A 32 0.71 2.57 11.99
C PHE A 32 0.53 2.62 13.49
N MET A 33 -0.19 1.70 14.12
CA MET A 33 -0.29 1.69 15.59
C MET A 33 1.07 1.60 16.27
N TYR A 34 2.00 0.79 15.74
CA TYR A 34 3.38 0.76 16.25
C TYR A 34 4.12 2.08 15.99
N ILE A 35 3.95 2.66 14.80
CA ILE A 35 4.56 3.95 14.45
C ILE A 35 4.06 5.06 15.39
N PHE A 36 2.76 5.11 15.70
CA PHE A 36 2.17 6.07 16.63
C PHE A 36 2.73 5.90 18.05
N VAL A 37 2.83 4.66 18.56
CA VAL A 37 3.42 4.40 19.89
C VAL A 37 4.88 4.86 19.95
N ILE A 38 5.67 4.57 18.91
CA ILE A 38 7.08 5.00 18.83
C ILE A 38 7.18 6.53 18.81
N ASN A 39 6.35 7.18 17.97
CA ASN A 39 6.33 8.63 17.89
C ASN A 39 5.86 9.28 19.19
N TRP A 40 4.86 8.70 19.84
CA TRP A 40 4.36 9.19 21.12
C TRP A 40 5.42 9.09 22.22
N PHE A 41 6.14 7.97 22.28
CA PHE A 41 7.28 7.83 23.18
C PHE A 41 8.35 8.87 22.89
N ALA A 42 8.72 9.06 21.62
CA ALA A 42 9.71 10.04 21.21
C ALA A 42 9.30 11.48 21.60
N VAL A 43 8.06 11.88 21.32
CA VAL A 43 7.60 13.23 21.68
C VAL A 43 7.47 13.42 23.18
N SER A 44 7.13 12.37 23.93
CA SER A 44 6.97 12.42 25.38
C SER A 44 8.29 12.50 26.13
N PHE A 45 9.32 11.76 25.68
CA PHE A 45 10.51 11.52 26.50
C PHE A 45 11.83 11.82 25.82
N ILE A 46 11.86 12.07 24.51
CA ILE A 46 13.10 12.40 23.79
C ILE A 46 13.07 13.87 23.42
N THR A 47 12.11 14.30 22.60
CA THR A 47 12.09 15.68 22.12
C THR A 47 11.59 16.67 23.18
N SER A 48 10.89 16.18 24.22
CA SER A 48 10.49 16.99 25.37
C SER A 48 11.67 17.41 26.27
N LEU A 49 12.78 16.66 26.28
CA LEU A 49 13.88 16.83 27.24
C LEU A 49 14.55 18.20 27.13
N THR A 50 14.73 18.71 25.90
CA THR A 50 15.55 19.89 25.63
C THR A 50 14.98 21.16 26.27
N TYR A 51 13.66 21.27 26.36
CA TYR A 51 12.94 22.49 26.78
C TYR A 51 11.82 22.21 27.78
N ASP A 52 11.87 21.06 28.48
CA ASP A 52 10.89 20.64 29.48
C ASP A 52 9.41 20.64 29.01
N THR A 53 9.18 20.30 27.73
CA THR A 53 7.85 20.34 27.09
C THR A 53 7.07 19.03 27.22
N TYR A 54 7.27 18.30 28.33
CA TYR A 54 6.67 16.98 28.59
C TYR A 54 5.15 16.98 28.52
N LEU A 55 4.49 18.05 28.99
CA LEU A 55 3.04 18.13 28.93
C LEU A 55 2.52 18.06 27.50
N LEU A 56 3.18 18.77 26.57
CA LEU A 56 2.82 18.75 25.15
C LEU A 56 3.09 17.38 24.53
N GLY A 57 4.22 16.75 24.86
CA GLY A 57 4.57 15.42 24.37
C GLY A 57 3.62 14.32 24.87
N ILE A 58 3.41 14.25 26.19
CA ILE A 58 2.60 13.22 26.84
C ILE A 58 1.13 13.41 26.51
N VAL A 59 0.57 14.59 26.76
CA VAL A 59 -0.86 14.85 26.57
C VAL A 59 -1.20 15.01 25.10
N GLY A 60 -0.45 15.85 24.37
CA GLY A 60 -0.69 16.08 22.94
C GLY A 60 -0.46 14.81 22.12
N GLY A 61 0.68 14.13 22.31
CA GLY A 61 0.96 12.86 21.64
C GLY A 61 0.01 11.74 22.05
N GLY A 62 -0.46 11.75 23.30
CA GLY A 62 -1.42 10.78 23.82
C GLY A 62 -2.82 10.97 23.23
N LEU A 63 -3.27 12.21 23.06
CA LEU A 63 -4.53 12.52 22.37
C LEU A 63 -4.49 12.07 20.91
N ILE A 64 -3.40 12.39 20.19
CA ILE A 64 -3.21 11.97 18.80
C ILE A 64 -3.23 10.44 18.68
N SER A 65 -2.46 9.75 19.53
CA SER A 65 -2.37 8.28 19.53
C SER A 65 -3.68 7.61 19.95
N GLY A 66 -4.36 8.17 20.94
CA GLY A 66 -5.67 7.69 21.38
C GLY A 66 -6.73 7.81 20.28
N LEU A 67 -6.79 8.95 19.59
CA LEU A 67 -7.68 9.12 18.43
C LEU A 67 -7.33 8.14 17.31
N ALA A 68 -6.05 7.95 16.99
CA ALA A 68 -5.63 7.00 15.97
C ALA A 68 -5.99 5.55 16.35
N PHE A 69 -5.88 5.19 17.63
CA PHE A 69 -6.29 3.88 18.13
C PHE A 69 -7.82 3.67 18.02
N VAL A 70 -8.62 4.70 18.31
CA VAL A 70 -10.07 4.66 18.11
C VAL A 70 -10.40 4.44 16.63
N ILE A 71 -9.76 5.20 15.73
CA ILE A 71 -9.93 5.02 14.29
C ILE A 71 -9.57 3.60 13.86
N TYR A 72 -8.41 3.10 14.27
CA TYR A 72 -7.98 1.73 13.99
C TYR A 72 -8.99 0.69 14.50
N LYS A 73 -9.49 0.86 15.73
CA LYS A 73 -10.39 -0.12 16.35
C LYS A 73 -11.72 -0.27 15.62
N PHE A 74 -12.26 0.82 15.07
CA PHE A 74 -13.61 0.85 14.49
C PHE A 74 -13.64 0.91 12.97
N PHE A 75 -12.57 1.38 12.32
CA PHE A 75 -12.56 1.67 10.88
C PHE A 75 -11.41 0.98 10.13
N ALA A 76 -10.65 0.08 10.76
CA ALA A 76 -9.52 -0.60 10.11
C ALA A 76 -9.88 -1.22 8.75
N GLY A 77 -9.00 -1.03 7.77
CA GLY A 77 -9.13 -1.49 6.40
C GLY A 77 -9.95 -0.58 5.49
N THR A 78 -10.54 0.49 6.01
CA THR A 78 -11.35 1.44 5.23
C THR A 78 -10.56 2.67 4.81
N SER A 79 -10.99 3.35 3.74
CA SER A 79 -10.45 4.65 3.32
C SER A 79 -10.47 5.70 4.41
N ILE A 80 -11.55 5.71 5.20
CA ILE A 80 -11.73 6.64 6.32
C ILE A 80 -10.57 6.47 7.32
N SER A 81 -10.20 5.22 7.64
CA SER A 81 -9.06 4.94 8.52
C SER A 81 -7.76 5.50 7.97
N ARG A 82 -7.44 5.18 6.71
CA ARG A 82 -6.17 5.59 6.09
C ARG A 82 -6.03 7.10 6.03
N ILE A 83 -7.09 7.80 5.59
CA ILE A 83 -7.13 9.27 5.53
C ILE A 83 -6.97 9.87 6.93
N ALA A 84 -7.76 9.40 7.90
CA ALA A 84 -7.70 9.94 9.26
C ALA A 84 -6.34 9.68 9.92
N ILE A 85 -5.75 8.50 9.72
CA ILE A 85 -4.40 8.17 10.21
C ILE A 85 -3.35 9.09 9.56
N GLY A 86 -3.44 9.33 8.25
CA GLY A 86 -2.55 10.28 7.56
C GLY A 86 -2.65 11.70 8.10
N MET A 87 -3.86 12.17 8.42
CA MET A 87 -4.03 13.48 9.07
C MET A 87 -3.45 13.49 10.50
N LEU A 88 -3.72 12.44 11.29
CA LEU A 88 -3.32 12.37 12.69
C LEU A 88 -1.80 12.24 12.88
N ILE A 89 -1.11 11.47 12.04
CA ILE A 89 0.33 11.26 12.17
C ILE A 89 1.12 12.57 11.98
N MET A 90 0.57 13.52 11.22
CA MET A 90 1.15 14.87 11.06
C MET A 90 1.16 15.66 12.36
N GLY A 91 0.36 15.29 13.37
CA GLY A 91 0.42 15.92 14.68
C GLY A 91 1.76 15.70 15.41
N PHE A 92 2.50 14.62 15.13
CA PHE A 92 3.80 14.40 15.74
C PHE A 92 4.88 15.40 15.28
N PRO A 93 5.13 15.61 13.97
CA PRO A 93 6.04 16.67 13.56
C PRO A 93 5.59 18.05 14.04
N MET A 94 4.28 18.35 14.09
CA MET A 94 3.77 19.61 14.67
C MET A 94 4.20 19.78 16.13
N ILE A 95 4.06 18.72 16.95
CA ILE A 95 4.54 18.71 18.33
C ILE A 95 6.06 18.91 18.36
N MET A 96 6.84 18.14 17.59
CA MET A 96 8.30 18.23 17.60
C MET A 96 8.80 19.63 17.22
N ILE A 97 8.18 20.27 16.22
CA ILE A 97 8.48 21.64 15.78
C ILE A 97 8.25 22.61 16.93
N GLN A 98 7.09 22.56 17.57
CA GLN A 98 6.79 23.46 18.70
C GLN A 98 7.70 23.18 19.91
N GLN A 99 7.98 21.91 20.22
CA GLN A 99 8.89 21.52 21.31
C GLN A 99 10.31 22.04 21.09
N HIS A 100 10.77 22.11 19.84
CA HIS A 100 12.09 22.62 19.48
C HIS A 100 12.05 24.04 18.92
N LEU A 101 11.01 24.81 19.23
CA LEU A 101 10.92 26.24 18.93
C LEU A 101 11.13 26.55 17.44
N GLY A 102 10.61 25.70 16.55
CA GLY A 102 10.66 25.91 15.09
C GLY A 102 11.96 25.49 14.41
N ARG A 103 12.78 24.63 15.03
CA ARG A 103 14.00 24.10 14.40
C ARG A 103 13.72 23.35 13.10
N ILE A 104 14.53 23.63 12.08
CA ILE A 104 14.39 23.02 10.75
C ILE A 104 14.55 21.50 10.76
N GLU A 105 15.38 20.95 11.64
CA GLU A 105 15.58 19.49 11.71
C GLU A 105 14.30 18.74 12.11
N MET A 106 13.43 19.37 12.92
CA MET A 106 12.14 18.78 13.28
C MET A 106 11.13 18.81 12.12
N HIS A 107 11.31 19.70 11.14
CA HIS A 107 10.48 19.71 9.93
C HIS A 107 10.77 18.50 9.04
N PHE A 108 12.00 17.96 9.06
CA PHE A 108 12.32 16.76 8.26
C PHE A 108 11.48 15.55 8.63
N HIS A 109 10.96 15.50 9.85
CA HIS A 109 10.07 14.41 10.28
C HIS A 109 8.74 14.37 9.50
N ILE A 110 8.31 15.50 8.91
CA ILE A 110 7.16 15.55 7.99
C ILE A 110 7.39 14.63 6.79
N PHE A 111 8.57 14.73 6.17
CA PHE A 111 8.97 13.92 5.01
C PHE A 111 9.05 12.44 5.38
N VAL A 112 9.58 12.13 6.57
CA VAL A 112 9.65 10.74 7.09
C VAL A 112 8.26 10.12 7.20
N VAL A 113 7.30 10.81 7.84
CA VAL A 113 5.96 10.25 8.03
C VAL A 113 5.11 10.32 6.76
N LEU A 114 5.36 11.25 5.85
CA LEU A 114 4.80 11.23 4.48
C LEU A 114 5.25 9.98 3.72
N ALA A 115 6.53 9.64 3.77
CA ALA A 115 7.05 8.44 3.11
C ALA A 115 6.37 7.15 3.61
N PHE A 116 6.07 7.06 4.91
CA PHE A 116 5.33 5.91 5.47
C PHE A 116 3.93 5.74 4.91
N MET A 117 3.28 6.79 4.39
CA MET A 117 1.96 6.66 3.75
C MET A 117 1.97 5.71 2.56
N SER A 118 3.11 5.50 1.91
CA SER A 118 3.26 4.52 0.83
C SER A 118 2.90 3.08 1.25
N LEU A 119 2.94 2.76 2.54
CA LEU A 119 2.51 1.46 3.09
C LEU A 119 1.03 1.16 2.79
N TYR A 120 0.19 2.19 2.66
CA TYR A 120 -1.21 2.03 2.31
C TYR A 120 -1.44 1.72 0.84
N LYS A 121 -0.45 1.95 -0.03
CA LYS A 121 -0.59 1.85 -1.49
C LYS A 121 -1.82 2.62 -1.98
N ASP A 122 -2.02 3.81 -1.41
CA ASP A 122 -3.15 4.69 -1.68
C ASP A 122 -2.67 6.14 -1.64
N VAL A 123 -3.08 6.93 -2.63
CA VAL A 123 -2.68 8.35 -2.74
C VAL A 123 -3.45 9.24 -1.78
N MET A 124 -4.67 8.86 -1.38
CA MET A 124 -5.52 9.67 -0.51
C MET A 124 -4.90 9.99 0.86
N PRO A 125 -4.31 9.03 1.62
CA PRO A 125 -3.63 9.37 2.87
C PRO A 125 -2.42 10.29 2.65
N VAL A 126 -1.69 10.16 1.54
CA VAL A 126 -0.57 11.08 1.21
C VAL A 126 -1.09 12.50 1.04
N ILE A 127 -2.14 12.67 0.21
CA ILE A 127 -2.75 13.98 -0.06
C ILE A 127 -3.32 14.59 1.22
N ALA A 128 -4.05 13.81 2.02
CA ALA A 128 -4.63 14.28 3.27
C ALA A 128 -3.55 14.74 4.27
N SER A 129 -2.45 14.01 4.35
CA SER A 129 -1.29 14.36 5.18
C SER A 129 -0.63 15.65 4.71
N ALA A 130 -0.37 15.77 3.41
CA ALA A 130 0.24 16.94 2.78
C ALA A 130 -0.63 18.20 2.97
N LEU A 131 -1.95 18.08 2.82
CA LEU A 131 -2.88 19.18 3.08
C LEU A 131 -2.91 19.58 4.55
N THR A 132 -2.93 18.60 5.46
CA THR A 132 -2.92 18.84 6.91
C THR A 132 -1.69 19.66 7.32
N ILE A 133 -0.51 19.25 6.83
CA ILE A 133 0.73 19.94 7.18
C ILE A 133 0.88 21.29 6.47
N ALA A 134 0.37 21.45 5.24
CA ALA A 134 0.31 22.73 4.55
C ALA A 134 -0.57 23.75 5.31
N VAL A 135 -1.77 23.33 5.73
CA VAL A 135 -2.65 24.16 6.55
C VAL A 135 -1.96 24.57 7.85
N HIS A 136 -1.31 23.62 8.54
CA HIS A 136 -0.54 23.94 9.74
C HIS A 136 0.55 24.98 9.47
N HIS A 137 1.37 24.80 8.43
CA HIS A 137 2.46 25.74 8.15
C HIS A 137 1.96 27.13 7.79
N LEU A 138 0.94 27.24 6.94
CA LEU A 138 0.40 28.55 6.54
C LEU A 138 -0.30 29.25 7.71
N LEU A 139 -1.13 28.52 8.46
CA LEU A 139 -1.81 29.06 9.63
C LEU A 139 -0.81 29.46 10.72
N PHE A 140 0.16 28.60 11.05
CA PHE A 140 1.10 28.88 12.13
C PHE A 140 2.13 29.96 11.73
N THR A 141 2.43 30.11 10.43
CA THR A 141 3.18 31.26 9.92
C THR A 141 2.42 32.56 10.19
N TYR A 142 1.13 32.61 9.88
CA TYR A 142 0.29 33.77 10.18
C TYR A 142 0.22 34.06 11.69
N LEU A 143 0.02 33.03 12.52
CA LEU A 143 -0.06 33.17 13.97
C LEU A 143 1.26 33.67 14.56
N GLN A 144 2.40 33.13 14.11
CA GLN A 144 3.73 33.56 14.57
C GLN A 144 4.05 35.00 14.11
N LEU A 145 3.75 35.36 12.86
CA LEU A 145 3.94 36.73 12.35
C LEU A 145 3.06 37.76 13.08
N SER A 146 1.92 37.31 13.62
CA SER A 146 1.00 38.14 14.39
C SER A 146 1.33 38.18 15.90
N ASP A 147 2.45 37.58 16.32
CA ASP A 147 2.89 37.42 17.72
C ASP A 147 1.80 36.80 18.64
N ILE A 148 0.98 35.91 18.08
CA ILE A 148 -0.09 35.24 18.82
C ILE A 148 0.52 34.19 19.76
N SER A 149 0.00 34.17 20.99
CA SER A 149 0.35 33.19 22.01
C SER A 149 -0.91 32.50 22.54
N PHE A 150 -0.79 31.22 22.88
CA PHE A 150 -1.86 30.41 23.43
C PHE A 150 -1.47 29.93 24.82
N ALA A 151 -2.32 30.19 25.82
CA ALA A 151 -2.05 29.85 27.23
C ALA A 151 -0.67 30.36 27.73
N GLY A 152 -0.23 31.53 27.25
CA GLY A 152 1.06 32.11 27.60
C GLY A 152 2.27 31.56 26.83
N VAL A 153 2.07 30.59 25.93
CA VAL A 153 3.12 30.00 25.08
C VAL A 153 3.04 30.60 23.68
N LYS A 154 4.16 31.11 23.17
CA LYS A 154 4.24 31.61 21.79
C LYS A 154 4.11 30.45 20.79
N ILE A 155 3.35 30.68 19.73
CA ILE A 155 3.27 29.74 18.61
C ILE A 155 4.51 29.95 17.74
N ILE A 156 5.30 28.88 17.57
CA ILE A 156 6.56 28.96 16.84
C ILE A 156 6.62 27.83 15.81
N ILE A 157 6.52 28.21 14.54
CA ILE A 157 6.72 27.35 13.38
C ILE A 157 8.16 27.43 12.86
N PHE A 158 8.77 28.62 12.82
CA PHE A 158 10.13 28.81 12.33
C PHE A 158 11.00 29.52 13.38
N ASN A 159 12.19 28.97 13.65
CA ASN A 159 13.14 29.56 14.61
C ASN A 159 13.95 30.75 14.02
N TYR A 160 13.96 30.92 12.70
CA TYR A 160 14.59 32.07 12.03
C TYR A 160 13.74 32.54 10.85
N ALA A 161 13.83 33.84 10.56
CA ALA A 161 13.29 34.49 9.36
C ALA A 161 11.84 34.09 8.98
N CYS A 162 10.98 33.86 9.99
CA CYS A 162 9.58 33.53 9.79
C CYS A 162 8.96 34.53 8.81
N SER A 163 8.51 34.03 7.66
CA SER A 163 8.04 34.84 6.54
C SER A 163 7.20 33.98 5.60
N TRP A 164 6.34 34.61 4.82
CA TRP A 164 5.57 33.93 3.78
C TRP A 164 6.47 33.30 2.71
N GLU A 165 7.62 33.91 2.41
CA GLU A 165 8.60 33.38 1.46
C GLU A 165 9.12 32.00 1.91
N ILE A 166 9.58 31.88 3.16
CA ILE A 166 10.05 30.60 3.70
C ILE A 166 8.91 29.58 3.76
N ALA A 167 7.71 29.98 4.18
CA ALA A 167 6.56 29.09 4.25
C ALA A 167 6.18 28.50 2.88
N PHE A 168 6.16 29.33 1.83
CA PHE A 168 5.87 28.86 0.47
C PHE A 168 7.01 28.03 -0.12
N LEU A 169 8.26 28.42 0.11
CA LEU A 169 9.43 27.63 -0.31
C LEU A 169 9.41 26.25 0.33
N HIS A 170 9.15 26.16 1.64
CA HIS A 170 9.07 24.90 2.35
C HIS A 170 7.90 24.04 1.82
N SER A 171 6.74 24.65 1.59
CA SER A 171 5.57 23.98 1.02
C SER A 171 5.84 23.43 -0.39
N ALA A 172 6.68 24.10 -1.19
CA ALA A 172 7.06 23.61 -2.52
C ALA A 172 7.79 22.26 -2.46
N PHE A 173 8.65 22.05 -1.44
CA PHE A 173 9.30 20.75 -1.25
C PHE A 173 8.30 19.64 -0.91
N VAL A 174 7.29 19.92 -0.08
CA VAL A 174 6.23 18.96 0.24
C VAL A 174 5.39 18.62 -1.00
N ILE A 175 5.13 19.59 -1.89
CA ILE A 175 4.43 19.34 -3.16
C ILE A 175 5.25 18.40 -4.05
N VAL A 176 6.56 18.65 -4.19
CA VAL A 176 7.46 17.80 -4.98
C VAL A 176 7.51 16.38 -4.40
N GLU A 177 7.68 16.24 -3.09
CA GLU A 177 7.66 14.94 -2.41
C GLU A 177 6.33 14.22 -2.64
N THR A 178 5.21 14.91 -2.46
CA THR A 178 3.87 14.35 -2.66
C THR A 178 3.72 13.80 -4.07
N ALA A 179 4.19 14.53 -5.09
CA ALA A 179 4.16 14.06 -6.47
C ALA A 179 5.01 12.78 -6.67
N VAL A 180 6.20 12.72 -6.06
CA VAL A 180 7.08 11.54 -6.10
C VAL A 180 6.41 10.35 -5.42
N LEU A 181 5.81 10.53 -4.24
CA LEU A 181 5.13 9.46 -3.51
C LEU A 181 3.92 8.93 -4.27
N ILE A 182 3.13 9.81 -4.89
CA ILE A 182 2.02 9.41 -5.77
C ILE A 182 2.54 8.54 -6.92
N TYR A 183 3.66 8.93 -7.54
CA TYR A 183 4.27 8.14 -8.60
C TYR A 183 4.78 6.77 -8.11
N ILE A 184 5.42 6.71 -6.94
CA ILE A 184 5.87 5.46 -6.33
C ILE A 184 4.68 4.53 -6.05
N ILE A 185 3.60 5.06 -5.45
CA ILE A 185 2.39 4.30 -5.16
C ILE A 185 1.76 3.75 -6.45
N TYR A 186 1.71 4.56 -7.51
CA TYR A 186 1.25 4.11 -8.82
C TYR A 186 2.06 2.91 -9.33
N MET A 187 3.39 2.95 -9.22
CA MET A 187 4.25 1.84 -9.63
C MET A 187 3.99 0.58 -8.79
N ILE A 188 3.88 0.72 -7.46
CA ILE A 188 3.64 -0.39 -6.53
C ILE A 188 2.30 -1.07 -6.83
N ILE A 189 1.20 -0.31 -6.89
CA ILE A 189 -0.14 -0.87 -7.18
C ILE A 189 -0.13 -1.57 -8.54
N SER A 190 0.48 -0.97 -9.56
CA SER A 190 0.53 -1.57 -10.89
C SER A 190 1.23 -2.93 -10.85
N GLN A 191 2.35 -3.04 -10.14
CA GLN A 191 3.09 -4.30 -9.98
C GLN A 191 2.30 -5.34 -9.18
N ASP A 192 1.63 -4.91 -8.11
CA ASP A 192 0.83 -5.78 -7.26
C ASP A 192 -0.38 -6.36 -8.01
N LEU A 193 -1.07 -5.54 -8.81
CA LEU A 193 -2.20 -6.01 -9.62
C LEU A 193 -1.78 -7.05 -10.66
N HIS A 194 -0.64 -6.85 -11.34
CA HIS A 194 -0.10 -7.87 -12.26
C HIS A 194 0.25 -9.17 -11.52
N SER A 195 0.78 -9.07 -10.31
CA SER A 195 1.12 -10.23 -9.49
C SER A 195 -0.13 -10.97 -9.03
N MET A 196 -1.20 -10.27 -8.66
CA MET A 196 -2.46 -10.89 -8.27
C MET A 196 -3.20 -11.50 -9.47
N GLU A 197 -3.11 -10.91 -10.66
CA GLU A 197 -3.67 -11.51 -11.88
C GLU A 197 -3.02 -12.87 -12.20
N ILE A 198 -1.71 -13.02 -11.96
CA ILE A 198 -1.03 -14.32 -12.05
C ILE A 198 -1.63 -15.32 -11.07
N VAL A 199 -1.80 -14.93 -9.80
CA VAL A 199 -2.37 -15.81 -8.77
C VAL A 199 -3.80 -16.24 -9.14
N GLU A 200 -4.62 -15.31 -9.61
CA GLU A 200 -5.99 -15.61 -10.05
C GLU A 200 -6.00 -16.60 -11.22
N ASN A 201 -5.14 -16.40 -12.22
CA ASN A 201 -5.04 -17.31 -13.36
C ASN A 201 -4.57 -18.71 -12.95
N VAL A 202 -3.61 -18.82 -12.04
CA VAL A 202 -3.17 -20.13 -11.51
C VAL A 202 -4.29 -20.83 -10.75
N ASN A 203 -5.07 -20.10 -9.94
CA ASN A 203 -6.23 -20.66 -9.25
C ASN A 203 -7.29 -21.17 -10.24
N LYS A 204 -7.60 -20.40 -11.29
CA LYS A 204 -8.54 -20.83 -12.34
C LYS A 204 -8.10 -22.09 -13.08
N ILE A 205 -6.81 -22.21 -13.40
CA ILE A 205 -6.23 -23.40 -14.03
C ILE A 205 -6.36 -24.61 -13.09
N THR A 206 -6.11 -24.41 -11.80
CA THR A 206 -6.13 -25.48 -10.79
C THR A 206 -7.56 -25.97 -10.52
N GLU A 207 -8.52 -25.05 -10.38
CA GLU A 207 -9.92 -25.38 -10.07
C GLU A 207 -10.66 -25.98 -11.27
N ASN A 208 -10.48 -25.40 -12.46
CA ASN A 208 -11.24 -25.83 -13.64
C ASN A 208 -10.51 -26.89 -14.48
N HIS A 209 -9.26 -27.23 -14.11
CA HIS A 209 -8.34 -28.05 -14.92
C HIS A 209 -8.20 -27.55 -16.36
N ASP A 210 -8.53 -26.28 -16.60
CA ASP A 210 -8.49 -25.67 -17.92
C ASP A 210 -7.12 -25.03 -18.11
N PHE A 211 -6.26 -25.74 -18.83
CA PHE A 211 -4.95 -25.23 -19.16
C PHE A 211 -4.99 -24.25 -20.34
N THR A 212 -6.12 -24.01 -21.02
CA THR A 212 -6.21 -23.25 -22.29
C THR A 212 -6.34 -21.74 -22.12
N ILE A 213 -6.48 -21.24 -20.89
CA ILE A 213 -6.66 -19.83 -20.55
C ILE A 213 -5.65 -18.92 -21.29
N GLU A 214 -6.14 -17.81 -21.84
CA GLU A 214 -5.29 -16.76 -22.42
C GLU A 214 -4.60 -15.98 -21.29
N LEU A 215 -3.28 -16.13 -21.19
CA LEU A 215 -2.46 -15.40 -20.23
C LEU A 215 -1.87 -14.16 -20.89
N LYS A 216 -1.92 -13.04 -20.18
CA LYS A 216 -1.16 -11.83 -20.54
C LYS A 216 0.35 -12.12 -20.48
N LYS A 217 1.14 -11.32 -21.20
CA LYS A 217 2.61 -11.45 -21.35
C LYS A 217 3.31 -10.11 -21.16
N GLN A 218 2.81 -9.28 -20.26
CA GLN A 218 3.30 -7.93 -20.02
C GLN A 218 4.50 -7.95 -19.07
N THR A 219 4.45 -8.74 -17.99
CA THR A 219 5.55 -8.85 -17.01
C THR A 219 6.47 -10.05 -17.28
N ILE A 220 7.65 -10.07 -16.64
CA ILE A 220 8.59 -11.20 -16.72
C ILE A 220 7.94 -12.47 -16.12
N GLN A 221 7.25 -12.31 -14.99
CA GLN A 221 6.54 -13.37 -14.28
C GLN A 221 5.40 -13.94 -15.13
N GLU A 222 4.61 -13.07 -15.78
CA GLU A 222 3.54 -13.47 -16.70
C GLU A 222 4.09 -14.26 -17.90
N LYS A 223 5.21 -13.80 -18.50
CA LYS A 223 5.89 -14.53 -19.59
C LYS A 223 6.40 -15.89 -19.15
N ALA A 224 6.99 -15.99 -17.95
CA ALA A 224 7.47 -17.24 -17.39
C ALA A 224 6.32 -18.23 -17.14
N LEU A 225 5.21 -17.76 -16.55
CA LEU A 225 4.00 -18.57 -16.35
C LEU A 225 3.44 -19.05 -17.69
N TYR A 226 3.35 -18.16 -18.68
CA TYR A 226 2.89 -18.53 -20.01
C TYR A 226 3.77 -19.62 -20.63
N ALA A 227 5.09 -19.50 -20.55
CA ALA A 227 6.02 -20.50 -21.07
C ALA A 227 5.83 -21.85 -20.38
N PHE A 228 5.67 -21.85 -19.06
CA PHE A 228 5.39 -23.05 -18.27
C PHE A 228 4.07 -23.73 -18.69
N ILE A 229 2.96 -22.96 -18.73
CA ILE A 229 1.65 -23.48 -19.12
C ILE A 229 1.66 -23.98 -20.57
N SER A 230 2.34 -23.29 -21.48
CA SER A 230 2.49 -23.74 -22.87
C SER A 230 3.27 -25.05 -22.96
N SER A 231 4.32 -25.23 -22.16
CA SER A 231 5.08 -26.49 -22.08
C SER A 231 4.19 -27.62 -21.54
N LEU A 232 3.42 -27.35 -20.49
CA LEU A 232 2.50 -28.33 -19.91
C LEU A 232 1.40 -28.74 -20.90
N ARG A 233 0.80 -27.79 -21.65
CA ARG A 233 -0.14 -28.10 -22.74
C ARG A 233 0.47 -29.05 -23.76
N ASN A 234 1.73 -28.81 -24.15
CA ASN A 234 2.42 -29.68 -25.10
C ASN A 234 2.59 -31.09 -24.53
N VAL A 235 3.04 -31.23 -23.28
CA VAL A 235 3.16 -32.53 -22.61
C VAL A 235 1.82 -33.26 -22.54
N LEU A 236 0.73 -32.57 -22.16
CA LEU A 236 -0.61 -33.14 -22.10
C LEU A 236 -1.12 -33.58 -23.49
N ASN A 237 -0.88 -32.78 -24.52
CA ASN A 237 -1.23 -33.12 -25.90
C ASN A 237 -0.44 -34.33 -26.42
N THR A 238 0.85 -34.42 -26.09
CA THR A 238 1.67 -35.59 -26.39
C THR A 238 1.14 -36.83 -25.67
N ALA A 239 0.87 -36.74 -24.36
CA ALA A 239 0.31 -37.85 -23.59
C ALA A 239 -1.04 -38.32 -24.14
N LYS A 240 -1.94 -37.40 -24.51
CA LYS A 240 -3.23 -37.70 -25.15
C LYS A 240 -3.03 -38.43 -26.48
N THR A 241 -2.11 -37.95 -27.32
CA THR A 241 -1.81 -38.55 -28.63
C THR A 241 -1.24 -39.97 -28.47
N SER A 242 -0.31 -40.16 -27.52
CA SER A 242 0.24 -41.47 -27.19
C SER A 242 -0.82 -42.43 -26.67
N ALA A 243 -1.72 -41.99 -25.78
CA ALA A 243 -2.82 -42.81 -25.28
C ALA A 243 -3.77 -43.26 -26.41
N LEU A 244 -4.12 -42.35 -27.33
CA LEU A 244 -4.94 -42.66 -28.50
C LEU A 244 -4.25 -43.68 -29.45
N GLN A 245 -2.93 -43.57 -29.64
CA GLN A 245 -2.17 -44.53 -30.43
C GLN A 245 -2.17 -45.92 -29.76
N THR A 246 -1.90 -45.99 -28.45
CA THR A 246 -1.92 -47.25 -27.70
C THR A 246 -3.31 -47.90 -27.72
N SER A 247 -4.38 -47.11 -27.61
CA SER A 247 -5.76 -47.61 -27.74
C SER A 247 -5.99 -48.24 -29.11
N LYS A 248 -5.61 -47.56 -30.20
CA LYS A 248 -5.73 -48.09 -31.58
C LYS A 248 -4.91 -49.36 -31.79
N ILE A 249 -3.70 -49.45 -31.20
CA ILE A 249 -2.87 -50.66 -31.28
C ILE A 249 -3.56 -51.81 -30.53
N THR A 250 -4.08 -51.55 -29.32
CA THR A 250 -4.78 -52.55 -28.51
C THR A 250 -6.01 -53.10 -29.23
N GLU A 251 -6.78 -52.22 -29.86
CA GLU A 251 -7.95 -52.59 -30.69
C GLU A 251 -7.53 -53.50 -31.87
N LYS A 252 -6.46 -53.14 -32.59
CA LYS A 252 -5.92 -53.99 -33.67
C LYS A 252 -5.47 -55.36 -33.16
N VAL A 253 -4.76 -55.40 -32.03
CA VAL A 253 -4.31 -56.66 -31.42
C VAL A 253 -5.51 -57.54 -31.03
N HIS A 254 -6.56 -56.94 -30.46
CA HIS A 254 -7.78 -57.65 -30.10
C HIS A 254 -8.46 -58.28 -31.33
N VAL A 255 -8.58 -57.53 -32.44
CA VAL A 255 -9.12 -58.04 -33.71
C VAL A 255 -8.27 -59.22 -34.23
N VAL A 256 -6.95 -59.11 -34.20
CA VAL A 256 -6.05 -60.21 -34.62
C VAL A 256 -6.21 -61.45 -33.73
N MET A 257 -6.27 -61.30 -32.40
CA MET A 257 -6.48 -62.45 -31.50
C MET A 257 -7.86 -63.10 -31.71
N SER A 258 -8.92 -62.32 -31.90
CA SER A 258 -10.27 -62.85 -32.12
C SER A 258 -10.34 -63.69 -33.41
N SER A 259 -9.71 -63.23 -34.50
CA SER A 259 -9.65 -63.95 -35.76
C SER A 259 -8.81 -65.22 -35.68
N LEU A 260 -7.69 -65.22 -34.94
CA LEU A 260 -6.92 -66.41 -34.63
C LEU A 260 -7.72 -67.45 -33.82
N SER A 261 -8.49 -67.01 -32.82
CA SER A 261 -9.32 -67.92 -32.01
C SER A 261 -10.43 -68.59 -32.83
N GLN A 262 -11.08 -67.85 -33.75
CA GLN A 262 -12.08 -68.41 -34.65
C GLN A 262 -11.47 -69.37 -35.66
N GLY A 263 -10.28 -69.05 -36.19
CA GLY A 263 -9.53 -69.91 -37.10
C GLY A 263 -9.03 -71.21 -36.46
N SER A 264 -8.73 -71.20 -35.16
CA SER A 264 -8.30 -72.38 -34.39
C SER A 264 -9.45 -73.30 -33.95
N SER A 265 -10.71 -72.88 -34.09
CA SER A 265 -11.91 -73.66 -33.69
C SER A 265 -12.55 -74.48 -34.83
N LYS A 266 -11.92 -74.50 -36.00
CA LYS A 266 -12.25 -75.35 -37.15
C LYS A 266 -11.20 -76.46 -37.28
#